data_AF-A0A967IBY8-F1
#
_entry.id   AF-A0A967IBY8-F1
#
_cell.length_a   1.000
_cell.length_b   1.000
_cell.length_c   1.000
_cell.angle_alpha   90.00
_cell.angle_beta   90.00
_cell.angle_gamma   90.00
#
_symmetry.space_group_name_H-M   'P 1'
#
loop_
_entity.id
_entity.type
_entity.pdbx_description
1 polymer ?
#
loop_
_entity_poly.entity_id
_entity_poly.type
_entity_poly.pdbx_seq_one_letter_code
_entity_poly.pdbx_strand_id
1 'polypeptide(L)' 'LSGRYIGYLPTHFAASWEKSGQMRRLLDDQASYDEPFYLAYRRKETYRAVEILF' A
#
# COMPACT_ATOMS: atom_id res chain seq x y z
N LEU A 1 -0.29 -7.25 -16.92
CA LEU A 1 -1.57 -7.69 -16.32
C LEU A 1 -2.32 -8.52 -17.34
N SER A 2 -2.56 -9.81 -17.08
CA SER A 2 -3.23 -10.73 -18.02
C SER A 2 -4.76 -10.56 -18.07
N GLY A 3 -5.35 -9.84 -17.11
CA GLY A 3 -6.80 -9.64 -17.00
C GLY A 3 -7.58 -10.87 -16.52
N ARG A 4 -6.90 -11.96 -16.13
CA ARG A 4 -7.53 -13.25 -15.83
C ARG A 4 -7.97 -13.42 -14.36
N TYR A 5 -7.49 -12.56 -13.47
CA TYR A 5 -7.70 -12.68 -12.03
C TYR A 5 -8.01 -11.34 -11.38
N ILE A 6 -8.81 -11.39 -10.31
CA ILE A 6 -8.99 -10.30 -9.36
C ILE A 6 -8.04 -10.56 -8.19
N GLY A 7 -7.25 -9.57 -7.82
CA GLY A 7 -6.31 -9.65 -6.69
C GLY A 7 -6.72 -8.70 -5.59
N TYR A 8 -6.50 -9.10 -4.33
CA TYR A 8 -6.52 -8.20 -3.19
C TYR A 8 -5.13 -7.59 -3.03
N LEU A 9 -5.00 -6.28 -3.26
CA LEU A 9 -3.72 -5.60 -3.30
C LEU A 9 -3.82 -4.28 -2.52
N PRO A 10 -2.82 -3.94 -1.67
CA PRO A 10 -2.77 -2.61 -1.06
C PRO A 10 -2.80 -1.49 -2.10
N THR A 11 -3.51 -0.41 -1.76
CA THR A 11 -3.76 0.74 -2.64
C THR A 11 -2.50 1.30 -3.28
N HIS A 12 -1.40 1.41 -2.51
CA HIS A 12 -0.15 1.98 -3.01
C HIS A 12 0.55 1.12 -4.06
N PHE A 13 0.33 -0.19 -4.08
CA PHE A 13 0.84 -1.06 -5.15
C PHE A 13 -0.02 -0.98 -6.41
N ALA A 14 -1.35 -0.87 -6.26
CA ALA A 14 -2.28 -0.76 -7.38
C ALA A 14 -2.23 0.60 -8.09
N ALA A 15 -1.81 1.65 -7.38
CA ALA A 15 -1.96 3.05 -7.79
C ALA A 15 -1.41 3.36 -9.20
N SER A 16 -0.26 2.82 -9.57
CA SER A 16 0.35 3.09 -10.88
C SER A 16 -0.49 2.52 -12.03
N TRP A 17 -1.05 1.32 -11.84
CA TRP A 17 -1.87 0.64 -12.83
C TRP A 17 -3.30 1.18 -12.89
N GLU A 18 -3.84 1.66 -11.78
CA GLU A 18 -5.10 2.41 -11.80
C GLU A 18 -4.94 3.71 -12.57
N LYS A 19 -3.85 4.46 -12.30
CA LYS A 19 -3.55 5.73 -12.98
C LYS A 19 -3.34 5.54 -14.49
N SER A 20 -2.74 4.42 -14.91
CA SER A 20 -2.57 4.09 -16.32
C SER A 20 -3.81 3.44 -16.97
N GLY A 21 -4.90 3.24 -16.21
CA GLY A 21 -6.13 2.59 -16.69
C GLY A 21 -6.01 1.08 -16.92
N GLN A 22 -4.91 0.46 -16.47
CA GLN A 22 -4.67 -0.98 -16.59
C GLN A 22 -5.37 -1.81 -15.49
N MET A 23 -5.75 -1.17 -14.38
CA MET A 23 -6.53 -1.77 -13.30
C MET A 23 -7.69 -0.86 -12.88
N ARG A 24 -8.67 -1.44 -12.17
CA ARG A 24 -9.80 -0.75 -11.58
C ARG A 24 -10.11 -1.39 -10.23
N ARG A 25 -10.37 -0.57 -9.20
CA ARG A 25 -10.86 -1.06 -7.91
C ARG A 25 -12.27 -1.59 -8.02
N LEU A 26 -12.56 -2.62 -7.23
CA LEU A 26 -13.87 -3.24 -7.14
C LEU A 26 -14.26 -3.27 -5.67
N LEU A 27 -15.50 -2.86 -5.37
CA LEU A 27 -16.11 -2.97 -4.04
C LEU A 27 -15.31 -2.28 -2.91
N ASP A 28 -14.74 -1.10 -3.17
CA ASP A 28 -13.83 -0.39 -2.24
C ASP A 28 -14.45 -0.22 -0.83
N ASP A 29 -15.76 0.02 -0.73
CA ASP A 29 -16.45 0.22 0.56
C ASP A 29 -16.77 -1.09 1.32
N GLN A 30 -16.69 -2.24 0.65
CA GLN A 30 -17.20 -3.53 1.16
C GLN A 30 -16.09 -4.57 1.34
N ALA A 31 -15.01 -4.43 0.57
CA ALA A 31 -13.89 -5.35 0.51
C ALA A 31 -12.58 -4.59 0.72
N SER A 32 -12.50 -3.78 1.77
CA SER A 32 -11.29 -3.08 2.18
C SER A 32 -11.10 -3.20 3.69
N TYR A 33 -9.84 -3.10 4.11
CA TYR A 33 -9.46 -2.87 5.50
C TYR A 33 -8.20 -2.00 5.53
N ASP A 34 -8.10 -1.17 6.56
CA ASP A 34 -6.91 -0.36 6.81
C ASP A 34 -6.00 -1.09 7.80
N GLU A 35 -4.73 -1.25 7.42
CA GLU A 35 -3.67 -1.77 8.30
C GLU A 35 -2.54 -0.73 8.39
N PRO A 36 -2.10 -0.36 9.60
CA PRO A 36 -0.99 0.56 9.75
C PRO A 36 0.32 -0.01 9.17
N PHE A 37 1.12 0.87 8.58
CA PHE A 37 2.51 0.56 8.25
C PHE A 37 3.40 0.80 9.47
N TYR A 38 4.13 -0.23 9.89
CA TYR A 38 5.04 -0.15 11.03
C TYR A 38 6.49 -0.07 10.56
N LEU A 39 7.24 0.87 11.14
CA LEU A 39 8.69 0.95 10.98
C LEU A 39 9.38 0.36 12.21
N ALA A 40 10.04 -0.78 12.05
CA ALA A 40 10.87 -1.37 13.10
C ALA A 40 12.31 -0.86 12.97
N TYR A 41 12.85 -0.30 14.06
CA TYR A 41 14.22 0.18 14.13
C TYR A 41 14.84 -0.15 15.50
N ARG A 42 16.16 -0.16 15.57
CA ARG A 42 16.87 -0.43 16.82
C ARG A 42 16.82 0.81 17.72
N ARG A 43 16.33 0.64 18.96
CA ARG A 43 16.16 1.73 19.95
C ARG A 43 17.43 2.58 20.20
N LYS A 44 18.62 2.00 20.06
CA LYS A 44 19.90 2.66 20.37
C LYS A 44 20.56 3.36 19.19
N GLU A 45 19.93 3.31 18.02
CA GLU A 45 20.49 3.89 16.80
C GLU A 45 19.62 5.07 16.37
N THR A 46 20.25 6.25 16.25
CA THR A 46 19.58 7.46 15.77
C THR A 46 19.50 7.40 14.26
N TYR A 47 18.33 7.03 13.74
CA TYR A 47 18.03 7.07 12.32
C TYR A 47 17.32 8.37 11.99
N ARG A 48 17.96 9.27 11.23
CA ARG A 48 17.32 10.52 10.75
C ARG A 48 15.98 10.28 10.06
N ALA A 49 15.82 9.15 9.38
CA ALA A 49 14.57 8.79 8.73
C ALA A 49 13.42 8.59 9.74
N VAL A 50 13.71 8.06 10.93
CA VAL A 50 12.73 7.90 12.00
C VAL A 50 12.31 9.26 12.56
N GLU A 51 13.25 10.21 12.73
CA GLU A 51 12.97 11.57 13.20
C GLU A 51 12.10 12.40 12.24
N ILE A 52 12.05 12.05 10.96
CA ILE A 52 11.24 12.75 9.95
C ILE A 52 9.82 12.16 9.87
N LEU A 53 9.62 10.92 10.34
CA LEU A 53 8.36 10.19 10.24
C LEU A 53 7.48 10.29 11.49
N PHE A 54 8.01 10.78 12.62
CA PHE A 54 7.32 10.94 13.91
C PHE A 54 7.59 12.32 14.51
#